data_AF-A0A7S4KBY4-F1
#
_entry.id   AF-A0A7S4KBY4-F1
#
_cell.length_a   1.000
_cell.length_b   1.000
_cell.length_c   1.000
_cell.angle_alpha   90.00
_cell.angle_beta   90.00
_cell.angle_gamma   90.00
#
_symmetry.space_group_name_H-M   'P 1'
#
loop_
_entity.id
_entity.type
_entity.pdbx_description
1 polymer ?
#
loop_
_entity_poly.entity_id
_entity_poly.type
_entity_poly.pdbx_seq_one_letter_code
_entity_poly.pdbx_strand_id
1 'polypeptide(L)'
;MGRTREMTHLLTMSQKPLVRSNQWSTQFQRREKKSKHKPTEASSRRSDFFARGAPDLNSSGIGVSVGANRYRAHDPRFESLSGHYDQDMFEKKYSFLKDAQEDEIQRLKARVAAWKKTGRSGTKARRKLGLTDGSASLEEDKEQLSYLMQKSSERRKDQVQRAAKRAVKKKIREEVAEGKRGAYYLKRSEQKRLEVEAQFDELQKRGGSSAVDKAIAKKRKKKSSKDKRFLPRKG
;
A
#
# COMPACT_ATOMS: atom_id res chain seq x y z
N MET A 1 -14.05 -29.78 74.20
CA MET A 1 -12.95 -29.11 74.93
C MET A 1 -11.92 -28.72 73.88
N GLY A 2 -11.55 -27.47 73.59
CA GLY A 2 -11.63 -26.21 74.32
C GLY A 2 -10.25 -25.54 74.22
N ARG A 3 -10.19 -24.38 73.51
CA ARG A 3 -9.20 -23.28 73.65
C ARG A 3 -7.72 -23.61 73.26
N THR A 4 -6.90 -22.76 72.64
CA THR A 4 -6.87 -21.32 72.33
C THR A 4 -5.66 -21.01 71.42
N ARG A 5 -5.77 -19.94 70.60
CA ARG A 5 -4.78 -18.88 70.21
C ARG A 5 -3.31 -19.30 69.96
N GLU A 6 -2.62 -18.85 68.90
CA GLU A 6 -2.19 -17.45 68.72
C GLU A 6 -2.02 -16.99 67.26
N MET A 7 -2.01 -15.65 67.13
CA MET A 7 -1.80 -14.86 65.92
C MET A 7 -0.31 -14.66 65.61
N THR A 8 0.03 -14.46 64.33
CA THR A 8 0.93 -13.41 63.79
C THR A 8 1.08 -13.66 62.27
N HIS A 9 0.52 -12.80 61.41
CA HIS A 9 1.05 -11.56 60.84
C HIS A 9 1.93 -11.75 59.58
N LEU A 10 1.43 -11.17 58.47
CA LEU A 10 2.12 -10.68 57.27
C LEU A 10 2.58 -11.79 56.29
N LEU A 11 2.42 -11.71 54.96
CA LEU A 11 2.56 -10.57 54.07
C LEU A 11 1.90 -10.92 52.72
N THR A 12 0.85 -10.22 52.30
CA THR A 12 0.29 -10.35 50.95
C THR A 12 1.15 -9.55 49.98
N MET A 13 1.98 -10.22 49.18
CA MET A 13 2.68 -9.59 48.07
C MET A 13 1.69 -9.27 46.94
N SER A 14 1.07 -8.10 47.06
CA SER A 14 0.43 -7.38 45.95
C SER A 14 1.51 -7.04 44.92
N GLN A 15 1.57 -7.81 43.83
CA GLN A 15 2.35 -7.43 42.66
C GLN A 15 1.68 -6.22 41.99
N LYS A 16 2.14 -5.03 42.39
CA LYS A 16 1.86 -3.79 41.67
C LYS A 16 2.45 -3.91 40.26
N PRO A 17 1.71 -3.58 39.19
CA PRO A 17 2.31 -3.54 37.86
C PRO A 17 3.39 -2.44 37.85
N LEU A 18 4.61 -2.83 37.50
CA LEU A 18 5.72 -1.93 37.23
C LEU A 18 5.32 -1.01 36.07
N VAL A 19 4.94 0.21 36.41
CA VAL A 19 4.86 1.33 35.47
C VAL A 19 6.25 1.46 34.86
N ARG A 20 6.39 1.14 33.57
CA ARG A 20 7.56 1.52 32.78
C ARG A 20 7.65 3.05 32.78
N SER A 21 8.45 3.58 33.69
CA SER A 21 8.85 4.98 33.67
C SER A 21 9.68 5.20 32.40
N ASN A 22 9.08 5.85 31.41
CA ASN A 22 9.81 6.42 30.28
C ASN A 22 10.62 7.61 30.80
N GLN A 23 11.75 7.34 31.45
CA GLN A 23 12.77 8.35 31.71
C GLN A 23 13.65 8.51 30.48
N TRP A 24 13.11 9.21 29.49
CA TRP A 24 13.90 9.96 28.51
C TRP A 24 13.13 11.24 28.15
N SER A 25 13.02 12.15 29.12
CA SER A 25 12.73 13.55 28.81
C SER A 25 14.05 14.26 28.53
N THR A 26 14.57 14.14 27.32
CA THR A 26 15.54 15.13 26.84
C THR A 26 14.77 16.44 26.67
N GLN A 27 14.87 17.35 27.64
CA GLN A 27 14.39 18.73 27.49
C GLN A 27 15.20 19.41 26.39
N PHE A 28 14.79 19.25 25.13
CA PHE A 28 15.18 20.18 24.09
C PHE A 28 14.41 21.47 24.31
N GLN A 29 15.04 22.41 25.01
CA GLN A 29 14.64 23.80 25.07
C GLN A 29 14.50 24.32 23.63
N ARG A 30 13.26 24.37 23.11
CA ARG A 30 12.97 25.01 21.81
C ARG A 30 13.21 26.49 21.99
N ARG A 31 14.33 27.00 21.45
CA ARG A 31 14.59 28.45 21.41
C ARG A 31 13.50 29.11 20.57
N GLU A 32 12.66 29.92 21.18
CA GLU A 32 11.65 30.71 20.46
C GLU A 32 12.32 31.76 19.58
N LYS A 33 11.80 31.91 18.35
CA LYS A 33 12.26 32.96 17.43
C LYS A 33 11.70 34.30 17.91
N LYS A 34 12.55 35.32 18.04
CA LYS A 34 12.15 36.68 18.41
C LYS A 34 11.18 37.34 17.41
N SER A 35 11.08 36.84 16.17
CA SER A 35 10.18 37.33 15.12
C SER A 35 9.98 36.27 14.03
N LYS A 36 8.79 36.26 13.39
CA LYS A 36 8.46 35.38 12.26
C LYS A 36 9.27 35.69 10.99
N HIS A 37 9.77 36.91 10.86
CA HIS A 37 10.44 37.41 9.66
C HIS A 37 11.95 37.58 9.82
N LYS A 38 12.53 37.21 10.97
CA LYS A 38 13.98 37.28 11.13
C LYS A 38 14.64 36.10 10.41
N PRO A 39 15.69 36.32 9.58
CA PRO A 39 16.46 35.23 9.01
C PRO A 39 17.05 34.36 10.13
N THR A 40 17.07 33.05 9.90
CA THR A 40 17.67 32.11 10.85
C THR A 40 19.18 32.11 10.61
N GLU A 41 19.95 32.68 11.55
CA GLU A 41 21.42 32.69 11.49
C GLU A 41 21.94 31.26 11.72
N ALA A 42 22.37 30.60 10.64
CA ALA A 42 23.04 29.30 10.71
C ALA A 42 24.52 29.52 11.01
N SER A 43 24.92 29.44 12.27
CA SER A 43 26.33 29.41 12.65
C SER A 43 26.96 28.08 12.20
N SER A 44 28.10 28.14 11.50
CA SER A 44 28.90 26.98 11.11
C SER A 44 29.60 26.27 12.28
N ARG A 45 29.61 26.89 13.47
CA ARG A 45 30.25 26.38 14.69
C ARG A 45 29.30 25.63 15.63
N ARG A 46 28.08 25.27 15.19
CA ARG A 46 27.13 24.54 16.04
C ARG A 46 27.62 23.10 16.23
N SER A 47 28.16 22.78 17.41
CA SER A 47 28.54 21.41 17.81
C SER A 47 27.41 20.40 17.62
N ASP A 48 26.16 20.81 17.87
CA ASP A 48 24.96 20.00 17.67
C ASP A 48 24.76 19.49 16.23
N PHE A 49 25.26 20.21 15.23
CA PHE A 49 25.16 19.81 13.83
C PHE A 49 26.01 18.57 13.55
N PHE A 50 27.22 18.50 14.12
CA PHE A 50 28.12 17.35 13.99
C PHE A 50 27.74 16.20 14.94
N ALA A 51 27.28 16.51 16.16
CA ALA A 51 26.95 15.49 17.17
C ALA A 51 25.69 14.66 16.83
N ARG A 52 24.78 15.18 15.99
CA ARG A 52 23.55 14.49 15.57
C ARG A 52 23.71 13.64 14.30
N GLY A 53 24.94 13.41 13.87
CA GLY A 53 25.22 12.84 12.56
C GLY A 53 24.90 13.87 11.49
N ALA A 54 25.76 14.89 11.36
CA ALA A 54 25.77 15.73 10.17
C ALA A 54 25.70 14.79 8.96
N PRO A 55 24.88 15.08 7.93
CA PRO A 55 24.94 14.30 6.71
C PRO A 55 26.37 14.40 6.23
N ASP A 56 27.12 13.30 6.37
CA ASP A 56 28.43 13.18 5.75
C ASP A 56 28.23 13.59 4.29
N LEU A 57 29.19 14.29 3.72
CA LEU A 57 29.17 14.68 2.30
C LEU A 57 28.89 13.47 1.38
N ASN A 58 29.08 12.25 1.88
CA ASN A 58 28.77 10.96 1.26
C ASN A 58 27.28 10.56 1.28
N SER A 59 26.46 11.12 2.18
CA SER A 59 25.02 10.82 2.34
C SER A 59 24.10 11.80 1.59
N SER A 60 24.60 12.99 1.26
CA SER A 60 23.85 14.04 0.55
C SER A 60 23.92 13.91 -0.97
N GLY A 61 24.65 12.91 -1.50
CA GLY A 61 24.74 12.65 -2.94
C GLY A 61 25.44 13.75 -3.75
N ILE A 62 26.03 14.76 -3.10
CA ILE A 62 26.63 15.95 -3.72
C ILE A 62 28.14 16.08 -3.37
N GLY A 63 28.67 15.23 -2.50
CA GLY A 63 30.08 15.26 -2.10
C GLY A 63 31.03 14.63 -3.11
N VAL A 64 31.75 15.47 -3.84
CA VAL A 64 32.97 15.12 -4.58
C VAL A 64 34.08 14.81 -3.57
N SER A 65 34.09 13.61 -2.99
CA SER A 65 35.28 13.10 -2.31
C SER A 65 36.08 12.24 -3.28
N VAL A 66 37.39 12.48 -3.32
CA VAL A 66 38.38 11.68 -4.06
C VAL A 66 38.30 10.25 -3.51
N GLY A 67 37.47 9.41 -4.13
CA GLY A 67 37.21 8.02 -3.71
C GLY A 67 35.74 7.65 -3.40
N ALA A 68 34.78 8.58 -3.32
CA ALA A 68 33.34 8.22 -3.23
C ALA A 68 32.71 7.91 -4.59
N ASN A 69 33.31 8.38 -5.68
CA ASN A 69 33.00 7.95 -7.04
C ASN A 69 33.77 6.67 -7.41
N ARG A 70 33.78 5.64 -6.55
CA ARG A 70 34.12 4.31 -7.04
C ARG A 70 33.00 3.91 -7.98
N TYR A 71 33.28 3.85 -9.28
CA TYR A 71 32.37 3.30 -10.27
C TYR A 71 31.95 1.92 -9.79
N ARG A 72 30.75 1.83 -9.23
CA ARG A 72 30.13 0.55 -8.93
C ARG A 72 29.58 0.09 -10.27
N ALA A 73 30.10 -1.01 -10.78
CA ALA A 73 29.54 -1.65 -11.96
C ALA A 73 28.11 -2.11 -11.63
N HIS A 74 27.16 -1.18 -11.77
CA HIS A 74 25.75 -1.44 -11.72
C HIS A 74 25.31 -1.82 -13.12
N ASP A 75 24.37 -2.76 -13.21
CA ASP A 75 23.74 -3.05 -14.49
C ASP A 75 23.09 -1.73 -14.99
N PRO A 76 23.35 -1.31 -16.23
CA PRO A 76 22.93 -0.02 -16.76
C PRO A 76 21.40 0.18 -16.70
N ARG A 77 20.61 -0.89 -16.57
CA ARG A 77 19.15 -0.81 -16.32
C ARG A 77 18.78 -0.24 -14.95
N PHE A 78 19.70 -0.26 -14.00
CA PHE A 78 19.54 0.30 -12.67
C PHE A 78 20.32 1.60 -12.48
N GLU A 79 20.98 2.09 -13.53
CA GLU A 79 21.63 3.39 -13.52
C GLU A 79 20.58 4.51 -13.45
N SER A 80 20.86 5.56 -12.68
CA SER A 80 19.93 6.69 -12.51
C SER A 80 19.61 7.39 -13.84
N LEU A 81 20.54 7.31 -14.79
CA LEU A 81 20.44 7.89 -16.13
C LEU A 81 19.55 7.07 -17.10
N SER A 82 19.10 5.87 -16.72
CA SER A 82 18.30 4.99 -17.59
C SER A 82 16.84 5.43 -17.80
N GLY A 83 16.42 6.51 -17.13
CA GLY A 83 15.09 7.11 -17.26
C GLY A 83 14.10 6.65 -16.18
N HIS A 84 12.85 7.09 -16.30
CA HIS A 84 11.80 6.79 -15.33
C HIS A 84 10.95 5.60 -15.80
N TYR A 85 10.46 4.81 -14.84
CA TYR A 85 9.56 3.69 -15.13
C TYR A 85 8.24 4.19 -15.72
N ASP A 86 8.03 3.94 -17.01
CA ASP A 86 6.74 4.13 -17.68
C ASP A 86 5.92 2.83 -17.62
N GLN A 87 4.98 2.82 -16.68
CA GLN A 87 4.10 1.69 -16.46
C GLN A 87 3.22 1.36 -17.68
N ASP A 88 2.87 2.35 -18.50
CA ASP A 88 2.00 2.14 -19.65
C ASP A 88 2.77 1.47 -20.78
N MET A 89 4.02 1.87 -20.98
CA MET A 89 4.92 1.20 -21.92
C MET A 89 5.28 -0.20 -21.45
N PHE A 90 5.52 -0.40 -20.15
CA PHE A 90 5.76 -1.73 -19.58
C PHE A 90 4.57 -2.66 -19.83
N GLU A 91 3.35 -2.22 -19.53
CA GLU A 91 2.15 -3.05 -19.71
C GLU A 91 1.86 -3.39 -21.18
N LYS A 92 2.28 -2.53 -22.12
CA LYS A 92 2.19 -2.80 -23.57
C LYS A 92 3.26 -3.77 -24.03
N LYS A 93 4.53 -3.55 -23.66
CA LYS A 93 5.66 -4.38 -24.07
C LYS A 93 5.62 -5.77 -23.45
N TYR A 94 5.11 -5.88 -22.23
CA TYR A 94 5.05 -7.12 -21.46
C TYR A 94 3.59 -7.57 -21.24
N SER A 95 2.74 -7.42 -22.25
CA SER A 95 1.33 -7.84 -22.19
C SER A 95 1.18 -9.33 -21.88
N PHE A 96 2.09 -10.17 -22.41
CA PHE A 96 2.12 -11.62 -22.20
C PHE A 96 2.27 -12.05 -20.73
N LEU A 97 2.80 -11.18 -19.85
CA LEU A 97 2.85 -11.47 -18.42
C LEU A 97 1.46 -11.58 -17.80
N LYS A 98 0.44 -11.00 -18.43
CA LYS A 98 -0.96 -11.17 -18.02
C LYS A 98 -1.40 -12.60 -18.32
N ASP A 99 -1.12 -13.09 -19.51
CA ASP A 99 -1.53 -14.42 -19.96
C ASP A 99 -0.83 -15.51 -19.13
N ALA A 100 0.48 -15.36 -18.91
CA ALA A 100 1.24 -16.27 -18.04
C ALA A 100 0.70 -16.32 -16.60
N GLN A 101 0.31 -15.16 -16.05
CA GLN A 101 -0.29 -15.08 -14.73
C GLN A 101 -1.69 -15.70 -14.69
N GLU A 102 -2.48 -15.56 -15.76
CA GLU A 102 -3.80 -16.19 -15.87
C GLU A 102 -3.68 -17.71 -15.97
N ASP A 103 -2.70 -18.23 -16.71
CA ASP A 103 -2.37 -19.66 -16.76
C ASP A 103 -1.95 -20.19 -15.38
N GLU A 104 -1.13 -19.46 -14.63
CA GLU A 104 -0.73 -19.82 -13.27
C GLU A 104 -1.95 -19.91 -12.33
N ILE A 105 -2.86 -18.94 -12.40
CA ILE A 105 -4.12 -18.96 -11.65
C ILE A 105 -4.98 -20.17 -12.04
N GLN A 106 -5.07 -20.52 -13.33
CA GLN A 106 -5.81 -21.69 -13.79
C GLN A 106 -5.21 -22.99 -13.28
N ARG A 107 -3.88 -23.14 -13.33
CA ARG A 107 -3.16 -24.29 -12.78
C ARG A 107 -3.40 -24.43 -11.28
N LEU A 108 -3.30 -23.34 -10.53
CA LEU A 108 -3.61 -23.31 -9.10
C LEU A 108 -5.06 -23.72 -8.79
N LYS A 109 -6.04 -23.23 -9.56
CA LYS A 109 -7.43 -23.67 -9.42
C LYS A 109 -7.59 -25.16 -9.66
N ALA A 110 -6.93 -25.71 -10.67
CA ALA A 110 -6.95 -27.14 -10.96
C ALA A 110 -6.30 -27.96 -9.82
N ARG A 111 -5.18 -27.49 -9.27
CA ARG A 111 -4.52 -28.09 -8.10
C ARG A 111 -5.44 -28.09 -6.87
N VAL A 112 -6.00 -26.94 -6.51
CA VAL A 112 -6.96 -26.83 -5.38
C VAL A 112 -8.18 -27.72 -5.60
N ALA A 113 -8.70 -27.82 -6.84
CA ALA A 113 -9.81 -28.72 -7.15
C ALA A 113 -9.42 -30.20 -7.04
N ALA A 114 -8.19 -30.57 -7.39
CA ALA A 114 -7.68 -31.93 -7.23
C ALA A 114 -7.52 -32.31 -5.76
N TRP A 115 -7.01 -31.40 -4.91
CA TRP A 115 -6.92 -31.60 -3.46
C TRP A 115 -8.27 -31.80 -2.79
N LYS A 116 -9.31 -31.11 -3.26
CA LYS A 116 -10.67 -31.25 -2.73
C LYS A 116 -11.34 -32.57 -3.08
N LYS A 117 -10.88 -33.26 -4.14
CA LYS A 117 -11.44 -34.56 -4.54
C LYS A 117 -10.87 -35.67 -3.67
N THR A 118 -11.76 -36.50 -3.13
CA THR A 118 -11.39 -37.67 -2.31
C THR A 118 -11.35 -38.95 -3.16
N GLY A 119 -10.76 -40.01 -2.60
CA GLY A 119 -10.72 -41.34 -3.23
C GLY A 119 -9.85 -41.46 -4.48
N ARG A 120 -10.10 -42.50 -5.28
CA ARG A 120 -9.31 -42.87 -6.47
C ARG A 120 -9.27 -41.77 -7.54
N SER A 121 -10.38 -41.04 -7.70
CA SER A 121 -10.49 -39.91 -8.63
C SER A 121 -9.56 -38.76 -8.22
N GLY A 122 -9.52 -38.42 -6.93
CA GLY A 122 -8.59 -37.42 -6.38
C GLY A 122 -7.13 -37.82 -6.52
N THR A 123 -6.78 -39.07 -6.24
CA THR A 123 -5.43 -39.59 -6.43
C THR A 123 -4.98 -39.55 -7.89
N LYS A 124 -5.85 -39.92 -8.84
CA LYS A 124 -5.56 -39.80 -10.29
C LYS A 124 -5.36 -38.34 -10.71
N ALA A 125 -6.18 -37.43 -10.21
CA ALA A 125 -6.09 -36.00 -10.52
C ALA A 125 -4.78 -35.39 -9.99
N ARG A 126 -4.38 -35.70 -8.75
CA ARG A 126 -3.11 -35.25 -8.16
C ARG A 126 -1.91 -35.81 -8.92
N ARG A 127 -1.93 -37.09 -9.30
CA ARG A 127 -0.88 -37.72 -10.11
C ARG A 127 -0.73 -37.06 -11.50
N LYS A 128 -1.83 -36.73 -12.17
CA LYS A 128 -1.80 -36.02 -13.47
C LYS A 128 -1.14 -34.64 -13.37
N LEU A 129 -1.27 -33.98 -12.21
CA LEU A 129 -0.75 -32.64 -11.97
C LEU A 129 0.64 -32.63 -11.29
N GLY A 130 1.24 -33.80 -11.00
CA GLY A 130 2.54 -33.89 -10.33
C GLY A 130 2.52 -33.51 -8.84
N LEU A 131 1.39 -33.69 -8.15
CA LEU A 131 1.20 -33.33 -6.73
C LEU A 131 1.51 -34.48 -5.75
N THR A 132 2.25 -35.49 -6.20
CA THR A 132 2.48 -36.73 -5.44
C THR A 132 3.66 -36.67 -4.48
N ASP A 133 4.47 -35.63 -4.60
CA ASP A 133 5.86 -35.64 -4.14
C ASP A 133 5.99 -35.03 -2.72
N GLY A 134 4.84 -34.71 -2.09
CA GLY A 134 4.78 -34.07 -0.77
C GLY A 134 5.24 -32.60 -0.74
N SER A 135 5.67 -32.05 -1.88
CA SER A 135 6.24 -30.71 -2.01
C SER A 135 5.22 -29.57 -1.99
N ALA A 136 3.93 -29.87 -2.14
CA ALA A 136 2.86 -28.88 -2.22
C ALA A 136 1.70 -29.25 -1.29
N SER A 137 1.26 -28.29 -0.48
CA SER A 137 0.09 -28.42 0.39
C SER A 137 -1.15 -27.75 -0.22
N LEU A 138 -2.33 -28.25 0.15
CA LEU A 138 -3.61 -27.61 -0.18
C LEU A 138 -3.65 -26.16 0.34
N GLU A 139 -3.07 -25.90 1.51
CA GLU A 139 -3.12 -24.56 2.10
C GLU A 139 -2.22 -23.58 1.34
N GLU A 140 -1.01 -23.98 0.98
CA GLU A 140 -0.09 -23.20 0.14
C GLU A 140 -0.73 -22.87 -1.22
N ASP A 141 -1.36 -23.86 -1.87
CA ASP A 141 -2.05 -23.65 -3.14
C ASP A 141 -3.21 -22.65 -3.02
N LYS A 142 -3.96 -22.67 -1.90
CA LYS A 142 -5.02 -21.69 -1.65
C LYS A 142 -4.45 -20.30 -1.38
N GLU A 143 -3.41 -20.20 -0.57
CA GLU A 143 -2.76 -18.94 -0.24
C GLU A 143 -2.20 -18.28 -1.51
N GLN A 144 -1.44 -19.03 -2.31
CA GLN A 144 -0.92 -18.58 -3.61
C GLN A 144 -2.04 -18.14 -4.55
N LEU A 145 -3.11 -18.94 -4.67
CA LEU A 145 -4.27 -18.59 -5.48
C LEU A 145 -4.93 -17.29 -5.00
N SER A 146 -5.11 -17.14 -3.70
CA SER A 146 -5.72 -15.95 -3.10
C SER A 146 -4.88 -14.69 -3.36
N TYR A 147 -3.56 -14.79 -3.20
CA TYR A 147 -2.60 -13.72 -3.47
C TYR A 147 -2.63 -13.28 -4.93
N LEU A 148 -2.56 -14.23 -5.88
CA LEU A 148 -2.59 -13.91 -7.31
C LEU A 148 -3.95 -13.34 -7.75
N MET A 149 -5.05 -13.85 -7.20
CA MET A 149 -6.39 -13.29 -7.44
C MET A 149 -6.54 -11.87 -6.89
N GLN A 150 -5.98 -11.58 -5.71
CA GLN A 150 -5.97 -10.24 -5.16
C GLN A 150 -5.11 -9.29 -6.02
N LYS A 151 -3.88 -9.69 -6.34
CA LYS A 151 -2.94 -8.91 -7.15
C LYS A 151 -3.48 -8.59 -8.54
N SER A 152 -4.13 -9.56 -9.19
CA SER A 152 -4.80 -9.34 -10.48
C SER A 152 -6.00 -8.39 -10.37
N SER A 153 -6.79 -8.49 -9.29
CA SER A 153 -7.89 -7.56 -9.02
C SER A 153 -7.41 -6.12 -8.79
N GLU A 154 -6.33 -5.94 -8.03
CA GLU A 154 -5.69 -4.64 -7.80
C GLU A 154 -5.16 -4.03 -9.10
N ARG A 155 -4.39 -4.81 -9.88
CA ARG A 155 -3.89 -4.37 -11.19
C ARG A 155 -5.02 -3.93 -12.12
N ARG A 156 -6.13 -4.69 -12.19
CA ARG A 156 -7.30 -4.34 -13.00
C ARG A 156 -7.94 -3.03 -12.53
N LYS A 157 -8.05 -2.79 -11.22
CA LYS A 157 -8.55 -1.52 -10.68
C LYS A 157 -7.64 -0.36 -11.03
N ASP A 158 -6.33 -0.53 -10.92
CA ASP A 158 -5.35 0.51 -11.25
C ASP A 158 -5.38 0.85 -12.74
N GLN A 159 -5.56 -0.15 -13.60
CA GLN A 159 -5.73 0.04 -15.04
C GLN A 159 -6.97 0.87 -15.37
N VAL A 160 -8.13 0.54 -14.77
CA VAL A 160 -9.37 1.31 -14.91
C VAL A 160 -9.18 2.75 -14.45
N GLN A 161 -8.54 2.96 -13.29
CA GLN A 161 -8.27 4.31 -12.79
C GLN A 161 -7.35 5.10 -13.72
N ARG A 162 -6.31 4.46 -14.26
CA ARG A 162 -5.38 5.09 -15.21
C ARG A 162 -6.07 5.39 -16.54
N ALA A 163 -6.89 4.48 -17.05
CA ALA A 163 -7.68 4.68 -18.26
C ALA A 163 -8.63 5.87 -18.11
N ALA A 164 -9.39 5.94 -17.02
CA ALA A 164 -10.27 7.07 -16.70
C ALA A 164 -9.49 8.40 -16.65
N LYS A 165 -8.34 8.43 -15.96
CA LYS A 165 -7.46 9.61 -15.90
C LYS A 165 -6.96 10.05 -17.28
N ARG A 166 -6.54 9.09 -18.12
CA ARG A 166 -6.09 9.38 -19.48
C ARG A 166 -7.23 9.92 -20.34
N ALA A 167 -8.43 9.35 -20.23
CA ALA A 167 -9.61 9.80 -20.96
C ALA A 167 -9.96 11.25 -20.61
N VAL A 168 -9.97 11.60 -19.32
CA VAL A 168 -10.21 12.98 -18.86
C VAL A 168 -9.12 13.93 -19.39
N LYS A 169 -7.84 13.57 -19.26
CA LYS A 169 -6.75 14.40 -19.78
C LYS A 169 -6.82 14.58 -21.30
N LYS A 170 -7.22 13.55 -22.04
CA LYS A 170 -7.39 13.61 -23.49
C LYS A 170 -8.50 14.58 -23.87
N LYS A 171 -9.68 14.46 -23.24
CA LYS A 171 -10.82 15.37 -23.46
C LYS A 171 -10.45 16.82 -23.18
N ILE A 172 -9.77 17.09 -22.06
CA ILE A 172 -9.33 18.46 -21.73
C ILE A 172 -8.36 18.99 -22.79
N ARG A 173 -7.42 18.17 -23.27
CA ARG A 173 -6.48 18.57 -24.33
C ARG A 173 -7.20 18.91 -25.63
N GLU A 174 -8.21 18.13 -25.99
CA GLU A 174 -9.04 18.34 -27.18
C GLU A 174 -9.87 19.63 -27.04
N GLU A 175 -10.55 19.86 -25.91
CA GLU A 175 -11.31 21.10 -25.64
C GLU A 175 -10.44 22.36 -25.72
N VAL A 176 -9.18 22.27 -25.26
CA VAL A 176 -8.21 23.38 -25.33
C VAL A 176 -7.74 23.60 -26.75
N ALA A 177 -7.46 22.52 -27.51
CA ALA A 177 -7.05 22.63 -28.92
C ALA A 177 -8.16 23.21 -29.80
N GLU A 178 -9.42 22.89 -29.50
CA GLU A 178 -10.61 23.44 -30.17
C GLU A 178 -10.97 24.86 -29.72
N GLY A 179 -10.29 25.41 -28.70
CA GLY A 179 -10.56 26.74 -28.16
C GLY A 179 -11.84 26.86 -27.32
N LYS A 180 -12.58 25.76 -27.11
CA LYS A 180 -13.79 25.73 -26.25
C LYS A 180 -13.48 26.03 -24.80
N ARG A 181 -12.25 25.75 -24.39
CA ARG A 181 -11.78 25.95 -23.01
C ARG A 181 -10.41 26.61 -23.03
N GLY A 182 -10.24 27.66 -22.21
CA GLY A 182 -8.93 28.26 -22.00
C GLY A 182 -7.93 27.25 -21.41
N ALA A 183 -6.64 27.46 -21.66
CA ALA A 183 -5.55 26.64 -21.14
C ALA A 183 -5.38 26.84 -19.61
N TYR A 184 -6.34 26.37 -18.83
CA TYR A 184 -6.34 26.43 -17.37
C TYR A 184 -6.26 25.03 -16.76
N TYR A 185 -5.44 24.90 -15.71
CA TYR A 185 -5.32 23.68 -14.94
C TYR A 185 -6.56 23.47 -14.07
N LEU A 186 -7.37 22.47 -14.43
CA LEU A 186 -8.56 22.10 -13.68
C LEU A 186 -8.24 21.88 -12.19
N LYS A 187 -9.11 22.36 -11.29
CA LYS A 187 -8.90 22.18 -9.85
C LYS A 187 -8.88 20.69 -9.51
N ARG A 188 -8.12 20.30 -8.49
CA ARG A 188 -8.02 18.90 -8.03
C ARG A 188 -9.40 18.28 -7.72
N SER A 189 -10.33 19.06 -7.19
CA SER A 189 -11.70 18.64 -6.89
C SER A 189 -12.48 18.28 -8.15
N GLU A 190 -12.37 19.11 -9.18
CA GLU A 190 -13.02 18.93 -10.48
C GLU A 190 -12.40 17.76 -11.25
N GLN A 191 -11.06 17.62 -11.25
CA GLN A 191 -10.38 16.45 -11.81
C GLN A 191 -10.91 15.16 -11.20
N LYS A 192 -11.07 15.14 -9.87
CA LYS A 192 -11.60 13.98 -9.15
C LYS A 192 -13.07 13.70 -9.48
N ARG A 193 -13.88 14.72 -9.78
CA ARG A 193 -15.27 14.52 -10.24
C ARG A 193 -15.29 13.85 -11.61
N LEU A 194 -14.54 14.39 -12.57
CA LEU A 194 -14.42 13.83 -13.92
C LEU A 194 -13.86 12.39 -13.91
N GLU A 195 -12.86 12.11 -13.06
CA GLU A 195 -12.34 10.76 -12.89
C GLU A 195 -13.40 9.78 -12.35
N VAL A 196 -14.23 10.22 -11.42
CA VAL A 196 -15.31 9.38 -10.84
C VAL A 196 -16.42 9.15 -11.86
N GLU A 197 -16.80 10.17 -12.63
CA GLU A 197 -17.75 10.06 -13.74
C GLU A 197 -17.25 9.06 -14.77
N ALA A 198 -16.01 9.20 -15.23
CA ALA A 198 -15.41 8.26 -16.18
C ALA A 198 -15.35 6.81 -15.64
N GLN A 199 -15.12 6.61 -14.34
CA GLN A 199 -15.18 5.28 -13.71
C GLN A 199 -16.60 4.69 -13.74
N PHE A 200 -17.62 5.50 -13.50
CA PHE A 200 -19.02 5.05 -13.58
C PHE A 200 -19.43 4.77 -15.02
N ASP A 201 -18.98 5.58 -15.99
CA ASP A 201 -19.22 5.34 -17.42
C ASP A 201 -18.59 4.01 -17.86
N GLU A 202 -17.35 3.73 -17.47
CA GLU A 202 -16.69 2.45 -17.75
C GLU A 202 -17.42 1.26 -17.08
N LEU A 203 -17.88 1.46 -15.84
CA LEU A 203 -18.65 0.44 -15.13
C LEU A 203 -20.01 0.17 -15.81
N GLN A 204 -20.67 1.21 -16.29
CA GLN A 204 -21.92 1.12 -17.05
C GLN A 204 -21.70 0.40 -18.38
N LYS A 205 -20.63 0.71 -19.12
CA LYS A 205 -20.28 0.02 -20.37
C LYS A 205 -20.03 -1.48 -20.15
N ARG A 206 -19.38 -1.84 -19.04
CA ARG A 206 -19.04 -3.25 -18.74
C ARG A 206 -20.20 -4.06 -18.19
N GLY A 207 -21.04 -3.47 -17.32
CA GLY A 207 -22.01 -4.20 -16.50
C GLY A 207 -23.42 -3.61 -16.48
N GLY A 208 -23.69 -2.61 -17.32
CA GLY A 208 -24.98 -1.94 -17.42
C GLY A 208 -25.34 -1.09 -16.20
N SER A 209 -26.59 -0.63 -16.17
CA SER A 209 -27.17 0.16 -15.06
C SER A 209 -27.16 -0.62 -13.74
N SER A 210 -27.47 -1.91 -13.76
CA SER A 210 -27.50 -2.76 -12.56
C SER A 210 -26.14 -2.81 -11.84
N ALA A 211 -25.02 -2.83 -12.58
CA ALA A 211 -23.69 -2.82 -11.97
C ALA A 211 -23.39 -1.48 -11.28
N VAL A 212 -23.82 -0.37 -11.89
CA VAL A 212 -23.71 0.98 -11.32
C VAL A 212 -24.54 1.08 -10.04
N ASP A 213 -25.79 0.63 -10.05
CA ASP A 213 -26.67 0.64 -8.89
C ASP A 213 -26.10 -0.18 -7.73
N LYS A 214 -25.57 -1.37 -8.02
CA LYS A 214 -24.88 -2.20 -7.02
C LYS A 214 -23.67 -1.48 -6.41
N ALA A 215 -22.87 -0.79 -7.24
CA ALA A 215 -21.73 -0.03 -6.75
C ALA A 215 -22.16 1.16 -5.87
N ILE A 216 -23.21 1.88 -6.27
CA ILE A 216 -23.80 2.98 -5.50
C ILE A 216 -24.36 2.46 -4.18
N ALA A 217 -25.13 1.37 -4.18
CA ALA A 217 -25.70 0.74 -2.99
C ALA A 217 -24.60 0.32 -2.01
N LYS A 218 -23.51 -0.30 -2.51
CA LYS A 218 -22.34 -0.67 -1.69
C LYS A 218 -21.67 0.55 -1.07
N LYS A 219 -21.54 1.65 -1.83
CA LYS A 219 -20.96 2.91 -1.35
C LYS A 219 -21.86 3.56 -0.28
N ARG A 220 -23.18 3.57 -0.50
CA ARG A 220 -24.18 4.06 0.48
C ARG A 220 -24.15 3.24 1.77
N LYS A 221 -24.13 1.90 1.68
CA LYS A 221 -24.01 1.01 2.86
C LYS A 221 -22.72 1.26 3.65
N LYS A 222 -21.59 1.41 2.96
CA LYS A 222 -20.30 1.73 3.60
C LYS A 222 -20.34 3.09 4.29
N LYS A 223 -20.93 4.11 3.67
CA LYS A 223 -21.07 5.44 4.26
C LYS A 223 -21.98 5.41 5.50
N SER A 224 -23.17 4.82 5.39
CA SER A 224 -24.09 4.63 6.52
C SER A 224 -23.43 3.89 7.69
N SER A 225 -22.66 2.82 7.42
CA SER A 225 -21.92 2.11 8.47
C SER A 225 -20.83 2.96 9.13
N LYS A 226 -20.18 3.87 8.39
CA LYS A 226 -19.21 4.82 8.96
C LYS A 226 -19.91 5.87 9.81
N ASP A 227 -20.99 6.45 9.29
CA ASP A 227 -21.77 7.49 9.98
C ASP A 227 -22.33 6.93 11.31
N LYS A 228 -22.80 5.66 11.31
CA LYS A 228 -23.21 4.93 12.53
C LYS A 228 -22.12 4.79 13.59
N ARG A 229 -20.83 4.81 13.23
CA ARG A 229 -19.73 4.77 14.22
C ARG A 229 -19.57 6.09 14.97
N PHE A 230 -20.00 7.19 14.37
CA PHE A 230 -19.92 8.53 14.96
C PHE A 230 -21.20 8.92 15.71
N LEU A 231 -22.25 8.11 15.63
CA LEU A 231 -23.43 8.27 16.46
C LEU A 231 -23.14 7.73 17.87
N PRO A 232 -23.62 8.42 18.93
CA PRO A 232 -23.55 7.88 20.28
C PRO A 232 -24.27 6.53 20.33
N ARG A 233 -23.64 5.53 20.97
CA ARG A 233 -24.30 4.24 21.23
C ARG A 233 -25.41 4.50 22.25
N LYS A 234 -26.66 4.24 21.87
CA LYS A 234 -27.75 4.20 22.84
C LYS A 234 -27.43 3.10 23.85
N GLY A 235 -27.36 3.48 25.13
CA GLY A 235 -27.22 2.56 26.27
C GLY A 235 -28.47 1.72 26.48
#